data_AF-A0A1F9KT40-F1
#
_entry.id   AF-A0A1F9KT40-F1
#
_cell.length_a   1.000
_cell.length_b   1.000
_cell.length_c   1.000
_cell.angle_alpha   90.00
_cell.angle_beta   90.00
_cell.angle_gamma   90.00
#
_symmetry.space_group_name_H-M   'P 1'
#
loop_
_entity.id
_entity.type
_entity.pdbx_description
1 polymer ?
#
loop_
_entity_poly.entity_id
_entity_poly.type
_entity_poly.pdbx_seq_one_letter_code
_entity_poly.pdbx_strand_id
1 'polypeptide(L)'
;MSSTTGSGFPKGKVAQTLRKILYPRLSDHEAEAVVVCLMSHLLIENKINRLLYGWLKQDAPGWKEHEKVSKAERKLWKNIVEINFARKYSLVEPFFAIHFPQEAANVRKINKLRNNMFHGRAIDDATFNGHPISEERTVEELFVAAQAISMRLDKFAEMIDALHANAERLRKRLSELETQKGDRAK
;
A
#
# COMPACT_ATOMS: atom_id res chain seq x y z
N MET A 1 -7.36 8.91 33.86
CA MET A 1 -7.42 9.05 32.39
C MET A 1 -8.67 9.84 32.02
N SER A 2 -8.56 10.91 31.22
CA SER A 2 -9.76 11.67 30.80
C SER A 2 -10.64 10.83 29.86
N SER A 3 -11.94 10.78 30.17
CA SER A 3 -13.00 10.09 29.40
C SER A 3 -13.45 10.88 28.17
N THR A 4 -12.90 12.07 27.94
CA THR A 4 -13.22 12.95 26.81
C THR A 4 -11.99 13.24 25.94
N THR A 5 -12.23 13.60 24.69
CA THR A 5 -11.23 14.07 23.71
C THR A 5 -10.96 15.57 23.89
N GLY A 6 -9.91 16.09 23.23
CA GLY A 6 -9.54 17.52 23.31
C GLY A 6 -10.62 18.50 22.80
N SER A 7 -11.65 18.00 22.10
CA SER A 7 -12.84 18.74 21.67
C SER A 7 -14.04 18.57 22.61
N GLY A 8 -13.86 17.95 23.78
CA GLY A 8 -14.91 17.76 24.79
C GLY A 8 -15.84 16.57 24.54
N PHE A 9 -15.72 15.87 23.41
CA PHE A 9 -16.52 14.69 23.14
C PHE A 9 -16.08 13.50 23.99
N PRO A 10 -17.01 12.73 24.58
CA PRO A 10 -16.68 11.46 25.21
C PRO A 10 -15.97 10.55 24.21
N LYS A 11 -14.84 9.96 24.62
CA LYS A 11 -14.12 8.99 23.80
C LYS A 11 -15.08 7.87 23.39
N GLY A 12 -15.13 7.56 22.10
CA GLY A 12 -16.05 6.57 21.53
C GLY A 12 -17.44 7.09 21.11
N LYS A 13 -17.93 8.23 21.65
CA LYS A 13 -19.25 8.76 21.24
C LYS A 13 -19.26 9.32 19.82
N VAL A 14 -18.17 9.89 19.34
CA VAL A 14 -18.09 10.37 17.94
C VAL A 14 -18.21 9.19 16.95
N ALA A 15 -17.49 8.09 17.22
CA ALA A 15 -17.57 6.88 16.40
C ALA A 15 -18.97 6.23 16.45
N GLN A 16 -19.58 6.15 17.64
CA GLN A 16 -20.97 5.70 17.77
C GLN A 16 -21.97 6.61 17.06
N THR A 17 -21.82 7.93 17.16
CA THR A 17 -22.69 8.89 16.49
C THR A 17 -22.53 8.83 14.98
N LEU A 18 -21.30 8.73 14.47
CA LEU A 18 -21.04 8.52 13.04
C LEU A 18 -21.60 7.18 12.56
N ARG A 19 -21.49 6.10 13.35
CA ARG A 19 -22.12 4.80 13.05
C ARG A 19 -23.65 4.93 12.98
N LYS A 20 -24.28 5.62 13.93
CA LYS A 20 -25.73 5.85 13.95
C LYS A 20 -26.22 6.74 12.80
N ILE A 21 -25.39 7.66 12.29
CA ILE A 21 -25.75 8.58 11.21
C ILE A 21 -25.48 7.97 9.84
N LEU A 22 -24.31 7.36 9.65
CA LEU A 22 -23.86 6.83 8.35
C LEU A 22 -24.36 5.40 8.10
N TYR A 23 -24.58 4.62 9.17
CA TYR A 23 -24.86 3.19 9.11
C TYR A 23 -25.91 2.73 10.14
N PRO A 24 -27.08 3.39 10.24
CA PRO A 24 -28.10 3.08 11.26
C PRO A 24 -28.68 1.65 11.17
N ARG A 25 -28.45 0.95 10.05
CA ARG A 25 -29.02 -0.38 9.75
C ARG A 25 -28.03 -1.53 9.80
N LEU A 26 -26.73 -1.26 10.01
CA LEU A 26 -25.72 -2.32 10.05
C LEU A 26 -25.69 -3.02 11.41
N SER A 27 -25.72 -4.34 11.37
CA SER A 27 -25.33 -5.22 12.48
C SER A 27 -23.89 -4.96 12.94
N ASP A 28 -23.54 -5.45 14.13
CA ASP A 28 -22.16 -5.35 14.64
C ASP A 28 -21.17 -6.06 13.71
N HIS A 29 -21.51 -7.24 13.22
CA HIS A 29 -20.68 -8.00 12.28
C HIS A 29 -20.44 -7.24 10.97
N GLU A 30 -21.47 -6.64 10.38
CA GLU A 30 -21.32 -5.85 9.15
C GLU A 30 -20.43 -4.61 9.35
N ALA A 31 -20.52 -3.97 10.51
CA ALA A 31 -19.63 -2.86 10.84
C ALA A 31 -18.16 -3.33 10.97
N GLU A 32 -17.94 -4.49 11.58
CA GLU A 32 -16.61 -5.11 11.68
C GLU A 32 -16.06 -5.52 10.31
N ALA A 33 -16.91 -6.09 9.44
CA ALA A 33 -16.56 -6.45 8.07
C ALA A 33 -16.11 -5.21 7.25
N VAL A 34 -16.79 -4.07 7.40
CA VAL A 34 -16.37 -2.78 6.82
C VAL A 34 -14.99 -2.38 7.31
N VAL A 35 -14.74 -2.50 8.62
CA VAL A 35 -13.45 -2.16 9.22
C VAL A 35 -12.36 -3.06 8.68
N VAL A 36 -12.56 -4.39 8.63
CA VAL A 36 -11.59 -5.34 8.09
C VAL A 36 -11.29 -5.03 6.62
N CYS A 37 -12.32 -4.78 5.80
CA CYS A 37 -12.11 -4.41 4.40
C CYS A 37 -11.30 -3.12 4.25
N LEU A 38 -11.59 -2.09 5.03
CA LEU A 38 -10.84 -0.84 5.02
C LEU A 38 -9.39 -1.05 5.46
N MET A 39 -9.17 -1.79 6.55
CA MET A 39 -7.83 -2.08 7.07
C MET A 39 -6.99 -2.89 6.09
N SER A 40 -7.59 -3.90 5.46
CA SER A 40 -6.97 -4.69 4.39
C SER A 40 -6.55 -3.82 3.20
N HIS A 41 -7.42 -2.91 2.75
CA HIS A 41 -7.11 -1.98 1.67
C HIS A 41 -5.98 -1.01 2.05
N LEU A 42 -6.04 -0.41 3.25
CA LEU A 42 -5.02 0.51 3.75
C LEU A 42 -3.65 -0.16 3.93
N LEU A 43 -3.63 -1.42 4.37
CA LEU A 43 -2.41 -2.21 4.47
C LEU A 43 -1.71 -2.31 3.11
N ILE A 44 -2.46 -2.70 2.08
CA ILE A 44 -1.97 -2.84 0.70
C ILE A 44 -1.50 -1.48 0.16
N GLU A 45 -2.30 -0.43 0.33
CA GLU A 45 -1.96 0.92 -0.13
C GLU A 45 -0.67 1.42 0.52
N ASN A 46 -0.49 1.20 1.82
CA ASN A 46 0.72 1.58 2.53
C ASN A 46 1.96 0.83 2.00
N LYS A 47 1.83 -0.47 1.67
CA LYS A 47 2.92 -1.24 1.04
C LYS A 47 3.28 -0.69 -0.34
N ILE A 48 2.28 -0.38 -1.17
CA ILE A 48 2.50 0.24 -2.48
C ILE A 48 3.18 1.61 -2.32
N ASN A 49 2.75 2.45 -1.37
CA ASN A 49 3.38 3.74 -1.11
C ASN A 49 4.87 3.60 -0.77
N ARG A 50 5.21 2.63 0.09
CA ARG A 50 6.61 2.34 0.46
C ARG A 50 7.42 1.85 -0.72
N LEU A 51 6.85 0.97 -1.55
CA LEU A 51 7.50 0.46 -2.75
C LEU A 51 7.80 1.59 -3.75
N LEU A 52 6.81 2.43 -4.05
CA LEU A 52 6.99 3.59 -4.94
C LEU A 52 8.02 4.57 -4.38
N TYR A 53 7.99 4.81 -3.06
CA TYR A 53 8.96 5.69 -2.41
C TYR A 53 10.38 5.13 -2.49
N GLY A 54 10.57 3.85 -2.16
CA GLY A 54 11.86 3.18 -2.25
C GLY A 54 12.43 3.25 -3.66
N TRP A 55 11.62 2.89 -4.65
CA TRP A 55 12.02 2.91 -6.05
C TRP A 55 12.41 4.31 -6.54
N LEU A 56 11.63 5.35 -6.22
CA LEU A 56 11.95 6.72 -6.62
C LEU A 56 13.14 7.32 -5.86
N LYS A 57 13.41 6.84 -4.64
CA LYS A 57 14.50 7.33 -3.80
C LYS A 57 15.84 6.66 -4.15
N GLN A 58 15.85 5.45 -4.70
CA GLN A 58 17.06 4.65 -4.95
C GLN A 58 18.18 5.43 -5.64
N ASP A 59 17.85 6.21 -6.68
CA ASP A 59 18.82 6.99 -7.46
C ASP A 59 18.87 8.49 -7.11
N ALA A 60 18.27 8.89 -5.98
CA ALA A 60 18.26 10.30 -5.60
C ALA A 60 19.69 10.78 -5.26
N PRO A 61 20.15 11.92 -5.81
CA PRO A 61 21.53 12.37 -5.66
C PRO A 61 21.95 12.61 -4.18
N GLY A 62 23.17 12.16 -3.85
CA GLY A 62 23.76 12.21 -2.50
C GLY A 62 24.17 13.60 -1.98
N TRP A 63 23.31 14.20 -1.16
CA TRP A 63 23.50 14.61 0.24
C TRP A 63 24.82 15.33 0.62
N LYS A 64 25.04 16.52 0.07
CA LYS A 64 25.84 17.56 0.76
C LYS A 64 24.97 18.58 1.53
N GLU A 65 23.64 18.50 1.37
CA GLU A 65 22.68 19.47 1.94
C GLU A 65 21.53 18.74 2.67
N HIS A 66 21.80 18.22 3.87
CA HIS A 66 20.86 17.37 4.64
C HIS A 66 19.44 17.95 4.81
N GLU A 67 19.31 19.27 5.02
CA GLU A 67 18.00 19.89 5.26
C GLU A 67 17.14 19.96 3.98
N LYS A 68 17.75 20.32 2.84
CA LYS A 68 17.06 20.37 1.54
C LYS A 68 16.62 18.97 1.09
N VAL A 69 17.47 17.97 1.31
CA VAL A 69 17.14 16.56 1.07
C VAL A 69 15.94 16.13 1.92
N SER A 70 15.94 16.41 3.22
CA SER A 70 14.82 16.05 4.10
C SER A 70 13.49 16.71 3.69
N LYS A 71 13.52 17.96 3.21
CA LYS A 71 12.34 18.63 2.69
C LYS A 71 11.85 17.99 1.38
N ALA A 72 12.76 17.63 0.49
CA ALA A 72 12.42 16.95 -0.77
C ALA A 72 11.83 15.56 -0.51
N GLU A 73 12.40 14.78 0.41
CA GLU A 73 11.88 13.46 0.80
C GLU A 73 10.47 13.55 1.37
N ARG A 74 10.21 14.49 2.29
CA ARG A 74 8.87 14.72 2.83
C ARG A 74 7.87 15.10 1.75
N LYS A 75 8.27 15.95 0.80
CA LYS A 75 7.43 16.34 -0.34
C LYS A 75 7.14 15.15 -1.25
N LEU A 76 8.13 14.31 -1.54
CA LEU A 76 7.97 13.09 -2.32
C LEU A 76 6.99 12.13 -1.65
N TRP A 77 7.18 11.84 -0.35
CA TRP A 77 6.28 10.97 0.41
C TRP A 77 4.84 11.51 0.40
N LYS A 78 4.66 12.81 0.66
CA LYS A 78 3.35 13.47 0.61
C LYS A 78 2.69 13.31 -0.77
N ASN A 79 3.44 13.60 -1.83
CA ASN A 79 2.93 13.45 -3.20
C ASN A 79 2.50 12.01 -3.47
N ILE A 80 3.30 11.01 -3.08
CA ILE A 80 2.96 9.60 -3.25
C ILE A 80 1.65 9.29 -2.52
N VAL A 81 1.54 9.66 -1.24
CA VAL A 81 0.34 9.39 -0.42
C VAL A 81 -0.92 10.04 -1.01
N GLU A 82 -0.81 11.23 -1.62
CA GLU A 82 -1.94 11.96 -2.21
C GLU A 82 -2.42 11.41 -3.57
N ILE A 83 -1.61 10.57 -4.25
CA ILE A 83 -2.07 9.90 -5.48
C ILE A 83 -3.22 8.95 -5.13
N ASN A 84 -4.25 8.88 -5.97
CA ASN A 84 -5.34 7.93 -5.74
C ASN A 84 -4.83 6.47 -5.84
N PHE A 85 -5.47 5.55 -5.12
CA PHE A 85 -5.07 4.14 -5.09
C PHE A 85 -4.94 3.52 -6.48
N ALA A 86 -5.92 3.77 -7.36
CA ALA A 86 -5.93 3.21 -8.72
C ALA A 86 -4.70 3.61 -9.54
N ARG A 87 -4.28 4.88 -9.48
CA ARG A 87 -3.08 5.38 -10.16
C ARG A 87 -1.81 4.85 -9.52
N LYS A 88 -1.74 4.78 -8.19
CA LYS A 88 -0.60 4.13 -7.51
C LYS A 88 -0.44 2.69 -7.98
N TYR A 89 -1.53 1.94 -7.98
CA TYR A 89 -1.50 0.54 -8.34
C TYR A 89 -1.18 0.34 -9.83
N SER A 90 -1.68 1.20 -10.74
CA SER A 90 -1.34 1.10 -12.17
C SER A 90 0.14 1.28 -12.48
N LEU A 91 0.91 1.93 -11.59
CA LEU A 91 2.37 2.05 -11.74
C LEU A 91 3.10 0.76 -11.36
N VAL A 92 2.53 -0.03 -10.45
CA VAL A 92 3.14 -1.25 -9.89
C VAL A 92 2.65 -2.51 -10.60
N GLU A 93 1.37 -2.53 -10.97
CA GLU A 93 0.65 -3.69 -11.47
C GLU A 93 1.32 -4.39 -12.66
N PRO A 94 1.80 -3.71 -13.72
CA PRO A 94 2.32 -4.40 -14.90
C PRO A 94 3.47 -5.37 -14.58
N PHE A 95 4.34 -5.00 -13.65
CA PHE A 95 5.46 -5.83 -13.22
C PHE A 95 5.07 -6.79 -12.09
N PHE A 96 4.25 -6.33 -11.16
CA PHE A 96 3.79 -7.16 -10.05
C PHE A 96 2.95 -8.36 -10.54
N ALA A 97 2.07 -8.15 -11.51
CA ALA A 97 1.19 -9.19 -12.05
C ALA A 97 1.93 -10.27 -12.85
N ILE A 98 3.12 -9.99 -13.39
CA ILE A 98 3.96 -11.00 -14.05
C ILE A 98 4.42 -12.06 -13.04
N HIS A 99 4.78 -11.63 -11.83
CA HIS A 99 5.33 -12.50 -10.80
C HIS A 99 4.29 -13.03 -9.82
N PHE A 100 3.21 -12.27 -9.59
CA PHE A 100 2.17 -12.54 -8.59
C PHE A 100 0.76 -12.28 -9.16
N PRO A 101 0.33 -13.02 -10.21
CA PRO A 101 -0.92 -12.75 -10.92
C PRO A 101 -2.16 -12.90 -10.04
N GLN A 102 -2.17 -13.86 -9.11
CA GLN A 102 -3.28 -14.08 -8.19
C GLN A 102 -3.44 -12.93 -7.21
N GLU A 103 -2.34 -12.49 -6.59
CA GLU A 103 -2.34 -11.37 -5.67
C GLU A 103 -2.69 -10.06 -6.38
N ALA A 104 -2.23 -9.87 -7.61
CA ALA A 104 -2.63 -8.73 -8.43
C ALA A 104 -4.15 -8.68 -8.68
N ALA A 105 -4.75 -9.82 -9.05
CA ALA A 105 -6.20 -9.93 -9.18
C ALA A 105 -6.92 -9.63 -7.86
N ASN A 106 -6.39 -10.11 -6.74
CA ASN A 106 -6.97 -9.87 -5.41
C ASN A 106 -6.88 -8.40 -5.00
N VAL A 107 -5.82 -7.66 -5.34
CA VAL A 107 -5.75 -6.20 -5.13
C VAL A 107 -6.93 -5.49 -5.78
N ARG A 108 -7.25 -5.82 -7.03
CA ARG A 108 -8.41 -5.25 -7.75
C ARG A 108 -9.72 -5.60 -7.05
N LYS A 109 -9.90 -6.85 -6.64
CA LYS A 109 -11.10 -7.31 -5.92
C LYS A 109 -11.29 -6.55 -4.60
N ILE A 110 -10.24 -6.41 -3.79
CA ILE A 110 -10.28 -5.69 -2.52
C ILE A 110 -10.61 -4.21 -2.74
N ASN A 111 -10.00 -3.56 -3.73
CA ASN A 111 -10.31 -2.16 -4.04
C ASN A 111 -11.74 -1.98 -4.54
N LYS A 112 -12.25 -2.89 -5.37
CA LYS A 112 -13.66 -2.88 -5.82
C LYS A 112 -14.60 -3.07 -4.63
N LEU A 113 -14.31 -4.03 -3.75
CA LEU A 113 -15.09 -4.30 -2.54
C LEU A 113 -15.13 -3.06 -1.63
N ARG A 114 -13.98 -2.45 -1.36
CA ARG A 114 -13.89 -1.20 -0.57
C ARG A 114 -14.76 -0.10 -1.18
N ASN A 115 -14.70 0.10 -2.50
CA ASN A 115 -15.51 1.13 -3.16
C ASN A 115 -17.01 0.83 -3.07
N ASN A 116 -17.42 -0.44 -3.22
CA ASN A 116 -18.81 -0.84 -3.06
C ASN A 116 -19.30 -0.59 -1.62
N MET A 117 -18.51 -0.98 -0.61
CA MET A 117 -18.88 -0.87 0.81
C MET A 117 -18.93 0.59 1.30
N PHE A 118 -18.06 1.47 0.80
CA PHE A 118 -18.02 2.89 1.23
C PHE A 118 -19.26 3.71 0.85
N HIS A 119 -20.14 3.17 0.01
CA HIS A 119 -21.41 3.81 -0.30
C HIS A 119 -22.58 3.30 0.57
N GLY A 120 -22.32 2.40 1.53
CA GLY A 120 -23.22 1.97 2.62
C GLY A 120 -24.48 1.21 2.21
N ARG A 121 -25.05 1.50 1.04
CA ARG A 121 -26.26 0.86 0.49
C ARG A 121 -25.98 -0.45 -0.24
N ALA A 122 -24.70 -0.81 -0.42
CA ALA A 122 -24.27 -1.95 -1.22
C ALA A 122 -23.48 -2.99 -0.41
N ILE A 123 -23.55 -2.94 0.92
CA ILE A 123 -22.91 -3.97 1.75
C ILE A 123 -23.62 -5.32 1.61
N ASP A 124 -24.94 -5.31 1.46
CA ASP A 124 -25.76 -6.51 1.25
C ASP A 124 -25.38 -7.21 -0.07
N ASP A 125 -24.94 -6.44 -1.07
CA ASP A 125 -24.47 -6.92 -2.37
C ASP A 125 -22.93 -7.10 -2.42
N ALA A 126 -22.23 -6.82 -1.32
CA ALA A 126 -20.77 -6.84 -1.30
C ALA A 126 -20.26 -8.27 -1.19
N THR A 127 -19.65 -8.76 -2.28
CA THR A 127 -19.07 -10.11 -2.33
C THR A 127 -17.56 -10.10 -2.49
N PHE A 128 -16.88 -11.04 -1.85
CA PHE A 128 -15.49 -11.37 -2.12
C PHE A 128 -15.39 -12.82 -2.60
N ASN A 129 -14.75 -13.04 -3.76
CA ASN A 129 -14.71 -14.36 -4.42
C ASN A 129 -16.08 -15.03 -4.66
N GLY A 130 -17.16 -14.23 -4.76
CA GLY A 130 -18.51 -14.73 -4.96
C GLY A 130 -19.28 -15.02 -3.66
N HIS A 131 -18.64 -14.89 -2.50
CA HIS A 131 -19.27 -15.07 -1.19
C HIS A 131 -19.63 -13.71 -0.55
N PRO A 132 -20.79 -13.59 0.11
CA PRO A 132 -21.21 -12.37 0.80
C PRO A 132 -20.26 -11.97 1.93
N ILE A 133 -20.01 -10.67 2.10
CA ILE A 133 -19.16 -10.15 3.18
C ILE A 133 -19.81 -10.23 4.58
N SER A 134 -21.12 -10.52 4.63
CA SER A 134 -21.85 -10.80 5.87
C SER A 134 -21.52 -12.17 6.48
N GLU A 135 -20.74 -13.00 5.78
CA GLU A 135 -20.26 -14.28 6.29
C GLU A 135 -18.85 -14.12 6.87
N GLU A 136 -18.65 -14.57 8.11
CA GLU A 136 -17.37 -14.47 8.83
C GLU A 136 -16.20 -15.08 8.04
N ARG A 137 -16.42 -16.26 7.44
CA ARG A 137 -15.45 -16.91 6.57
C ARG A 137 -14.99 -16.01 5.42
N THR A 138 -15.89 -15.25 4.81
CA THR A 138 -15.54 -14.33 3.71
C THR A 138 -14.64 -13.20 4.20
N VAL A 139 -14.89 -12.69 5.42
CA VAL A 139 -14.07 -11.66 6.06
C VAL A 139 -12.67 -12.20 6.38
N GLU A 140 -12.57 -13.44 6.85
CA GLU A 140 -11.28 -14.13 7.04
C GLU A 140 -10.53 -14.31 5.72
N GLU A 141 -11.20 -14.80 4.67
CA GLU A 141 -10.62 -14.96 3.34
C GLU A 141 -10.08 -13.62 2.79
N LEU A 142 -10.81 -12.53 3.01
CA LEU A 142 -10.38 -11.18 2.64
C LEU A 142 -9.10 -10.77 3.38
N PHE A 143 -9.04 -11.03 4.68
CA PHE A 143 -7.89 -10.71 5.52
C PHE A 143 -6.65 -11.52 5.10
N VAL A 144 -6.80 -12.83 4.90
CA VAL A 144 -5.73 -13.72 4.43
C VAL A 144 -5.23 -13.28 3.05
N ALA A 145 -6.13 -12.92 2.13
CA ALA A 145 -5.75 -12.39 0.82
C ALA A 145 -4.93 -11.10 0.94
N ALA A 146 -5.32 -10.19 1.84
CA ALA A 146 -4.58 -8.94 2.08
C ALA A 146 -3.19 -9.19 2.67
N GLN A 147 -3.06 -10.15 3.60
CA GLN A 147 -1.76 -10.57 4.14
C GLN A 147 -0.86 -11.17 3.06
N ALA A 148 -1.41 -12.06 2.21
CA ALA A 148 -0.67 -12.64 1.10
C ALA A 148 -0.17 -11.56 0.12
N ILE A 149 -1.03 -10.61 -0.26
CA ILE A 149 -0.64 -9.46 -1.09
C ILE A 149 0.48 -8.67 -0.42
N SER A 150 0.35 -8.36 0.87
CA SER A 150 1.36 -7.63 1.63
C SER A 150 2.73 -8.33 1.57
N MET A 151 2.77 -9.64 1.81
CA MET A 151 4.00 -10.42 1.73
C MET A 151 4.58 -10.46 0.31
N ARG A 152 3.73 -10.55 -0.73
CA ARG A 152 4.20 -10.52 -2.12
C ARG A 152 4.72 -9.15 -2.54
N LEU A 153 4.13 -8.06 -2.06
CA LEU A 153 4.65 -6.71 -2.30
C LEU A 153 6.01 -6.51 -1.63
N ASP A 154 6.22 -7.07 -0.44
CA ASP A 154 7.55 -7.07 0.21
C ASP A 154 8.58 -7.85 -0.63
N LYS A 155 8.24 -9.08 -1.05
CA LYS A 155 9.09 -9.87 -1.95
C LYS A 155 9.36 -9.16 -3.28
N PHE A 156 8.37 -8.47 -3.82
CA PHE A 156 8.52 -7.71 -5.07
C PHE A 156 9.49 -6.53 -4.89
N ALA A 157 9.45 -5.84 -3.75
CA ALA A 157 10.43 -4.81 -3.41
C ALA A 157 11.86 -5.39 -3.39
N GLU A 158 12.05 -6.54 -2.72
CA GLU A 158 13.36 -7.23 -2.67
C GLU A 158 13.89 -7.59 -4.07
N MET A 159 13.01 -8.00 -4.99
CA MET A 159 13.40 -8.30 -6.38
C MET A 159 13.90 -7.07 -7.13
N ILE A 160 13.26 -5.90 -6.93
CA ILE A 160 13.69 -4.63 -7.51
C ILE A 160 15.06 -4.23 -6.94
N ASP A 161 15.20 -4.29 -5.61
CA ASP A 161 16.42 -3.92 -4.90
C ASP A 161 17.62 -4.80 -5.34
N ALA A 162 17.40 -6.10 -5.50
CA ALA A 162 18.44 -7.03 -5.94
C ALA A 162 18.94 -6.73 -7.37
N LEU A 163 18.02 -6.40 -8.30
CA LEU A 163 18.40 -6.00 -9.66
C LEU A 163 19.22 -4.71 -9.66
N HIS A 164 18.82 -3.74 -8.83
CA HIS A 164 19.53 -2.48 -8.69
C HIS A 164 20.95 -2.68 -8.14
N ALA A 165 21.10 -3.43 -7.05
CA ALA A 165 22.40 -3.74 -6.45
C ALA A 165 23.34 -4.45 -7.44
N ASN A 166 22.81 -5.35 -8.28
CA ASN A 166 23.59 -6.01 -9.33
C ASN A 166 24.03 -5.03 -10.43
N ALA A 167 23.15 -4.12 -10.84
CA ALA A 167 23.48 -3.08 -11.82
C ALA A 167 24.59 -2.14 -11.31
N GLU A 168 24.53 -1.71 -10.05
CA GLU A 168 25.58 -0.90 -9.43
C GLU A 168 26.93 -1.64 -9.38
N ARG A 169 26.91 -2.92 -8.99
CA ARG A 169 28.12 -3.75 -8.94
C ARG A 169 28.76 -3.89 -10.32
N LEU A 170 27.96 -4.12 -11.36
CA LEU A 170 28.44 -4.21 -12.74
C LEU A 170 29.01 -2.87 -13.23
N ARG A 171 28.35 -1.75 -12.91
CA ARG A 171 28.83 -0.40 -13.24
C ARG A 171 30.19 -0.11 -12.61
N LYS A 172 30.40 -0.45 -11.33
CA LYS A 172 31.69 -0.29 -10.64
C LYS A 172 32.78 -1.12 -11.32
N ARG A 173 32.48 -2.39 -11.63
CA ARG A 173 33.43 -3.28 -12.32
C ARG A 173 33.81 -2.77 -13.71
N LEU A 174 32.87 -2.23 -14.48
CA LEU A 174 33.13 -1.61 -15.78
C LEU A 174 34.07 -0.40 -15.64
N SER A 175 33.79 0.49 -14.69
CA SER A 175 34.63 1.66 -14.38
C SER A 175 36.06 1.28 -14.01
N GLU A 176 36.24 0.23 -13.19
CA GLU A 176 37.56 -0.30 -12.82
C GLU A 176 38.32 -0.84 -14.04
N LEU A 177 37.64 -1.59 -14.92
CA LEU A 177 38.24 -2.14 -16.13
C LEU A 177 38.64 -1.05 -17.14
N GLU A 178 37.83 0.00 -17.28
CA GLU A 178 38.14 1.15 -18.14
C GLU A 178 39.37 1.92 -17.63
N THR A 179 39.47 2.11 -16.31
CA THR A 179 40.64 2.75 -15.68
C THR A 179 41.90 1.92 -15.91
N GLN A 180 41.85 0.61 -15.66
CA GLN A 180 42.98 -0.31 -15.90
C GLN A 180 43.42 -0.35 -17.37
N LYS A 181 42.49 -0.24 -18.32
CA LYS A 181 42.80 -0.19 -19.75
C LYS A 181 43.46 1.13 -20.14
N GLY A 182 43.00 2.26 -19.56
CA GLY A 182 43.59 3.58 -19.74
C GLY A 182 45.03 3.67 -19.19
N ASP A 183 45.29 3.03 -18.05
CA ASP A 183 46.62 2.99 -17.44
C ASP A 183 47.60 2.07 -18.19
N ARG A 184 47.11 1.01 -18.85
CA ARG A 184 47.93 0.12 -19.70
C ARG A 184 48.24 0.67 -21.09
N ALA A 185 47.53 1.72 -21.52
CA ALA A 185 47.72 2.36 -22.83
C ALA A 185 48.67 3.57 -22.78
N LYS A 186 49.19 3.92 -21.60
CA LYS A 186 50.25 4.91 -21.38
C LYS A 186 51.58 4.21 -21.11
#